data_AF-A0A4Q5IUM7-F1
#
_entry.id   AF-A0A4Q5IUM7-F1
#
_cell.length_a   1.000
_cell.length_b   1.000
_cell.length_c   1.000
_cell.angle_alpha   90.00
_cell.angle_beta   90.00
_cell.angle_gamma   90.00
#
_symmetry.space_group_name_H-M   'P 1'
#
loop_
_entity.id
_entity.type
_entity.pdbx_description
1 polymer ?
#
loop_
_entity_poly.entity_id
_entity_poly.type
_entity_poly.pdbx_seq_one_letter_code
_entity_poly.pdbx_strand_id
1 'polypeptide(L)'
;MTATVGTTEANCPAWCARRHGRHDVGDEEQLHVSGALQVRRTLLRLVSTVETVAGIQGGPYVVVGEQDYTLHEAEVLIAALTQLVDEARAATGPGVPRMRKPGP
;
A
#
# COMPACT_ATOMS: atom_id res chain seq x y z
N MET A 1 -18.72 9.74 -42.74
CA MET A 1 -17.56 9.31 -41.93
C MET A 1 -17.86 9.70 -40.48
N THR A 2 -18.53 8.82 -39.74
CA THR A 2 -18.90 9.05 -38.34
C THR A 2 -17.73 8.69 -37.45
N ALA A 3 -17.16 9.69 -36.77
CA ALA A 3 -16.13 9.49 -35.77
C ALA A 3 -16.76 8.81 -34.55
N THR A 4 -16.30 7.60 -34.23
CA THR A 4 -16.67 6.89 -33.00
C THR A 4 -16.12 7.67 -31.82
N VAL A 5 -17.03 8.31 -31.05
CA VAL A 5 -16.70 8.92 -29.76
C VAL A 5 -16.15 7.81 -28.88
N GLY A 6 -14.89 7.94 -28.49
CA GLY A 6 -14.36 7.15 -27.40
C GLY A 6 -13.78 8.09 -26.35
N THR A 7 -14.29 7.97 -25.14
CA THR A 7 -13.79 8.52 -23.88
C THR A 7 -14.81 8.07 -22.84
N THR A 8 -14.41 7.48 -21.71
CA THR A 8 -13.62 8.17 -20.68
C THR A 8 -12.74 7.26 -19.82
N GLU A 9 -11.57 7.78 -19.47
CA GLU A 9 -10.70 7.47 -18.31
C GLU A 9 -11.41 7.60 -16.93
N ALA A 10 -12.74 7.68 -16.86
CA ALA A 10 -13.49 8.23 -15.71
C ALA A 10 -13.62 7.30 -14.48
N ASN A 11 -13.21 6.03 -14.56
CA ASN A 11 -13.42 5.07 -13.47
C ASN A 11 -12.15 4.69 -12.70
N CYS A 12 -11.03 5.37 -12.94
CA CYS A 12 -9.81 5.10 -12.20
C CYS A 12 -9.72 5.95 -10.93
N PRO A 13 -9.50 5.35 -9.75
CA PRO A 13 -9.13 6.12 -8.56
C PRO A 13 -7.86 6.94 -8.79
N ALA A 14 -7.77 8.13 -8.18
CA ALA A 14 -6.64 9.04 -8.38
C ALA A 14 -5.26 8.45 -8.01
N TRP A 15 -5.24 7.41 -7.16
CA TRP A 15 -4.04 6.69 -6.75
C TRP A 15 -3.65 5.55 -7.71
N CYS A 16 -4.50 5.19 -8.68
CA CYS A 16 -4.23 4.10 -9.60
C CYS A 16 -3.10 4.50 -10.56
N ALA A 17 -2.00 3.74 -10.53
CA ALA A 17 -0.85 3.96 -11.42
C ALA A 17 -0.91 3.12 -12.69
N ARG A 18 -1.85 2.16 -12.78
CA ARG A 18 -2.11 1.45 -14.04
C ARG A 18 -2.78 2.39 -15.02
N ARG A 19 -2.19 2.51 -16.22
CA ARG A 19 -2.89 3.09 -17.37
C ARG A 19 -3.87 2.04 -17.89
N HIS A 20 -5.15 2.26 -17.66
CA HIS A 20 -6.21 1.46 -18.25
C HIS A 20 -6.47 1.97 -19.68
N GLY A 21 -6.65 1.05 -20.65
CA GLY A 21 -7.09 1.40 -22.00
C GLY A 21 -8.57 1.84 -22.02
N ARG A 22 -9.12 2.19 -23.19
CA ARG A 22 -10.57 2.33 -23.32
C ARG A 22 -11.21 1.01 -22.92
N HIS A 23 -12.18 1.06 -22.01
CA HIS A 23 -12.85 -0.12 -21.46
C HIS A 23 -13.44 -0.98 -22.59
N ASP A 24 -12.85 -2.15 -22.84
CA ASP A 24 -13.45 -3.16 -23.69
C ASP A 24 -14.58 -3.84 -22.90
N VAL A 25 -15.77 -3.85 -23.49
CA VAL A 25 -16.96 -4.49 -22.92
C VAL A 25 -16.69 -6.00 -22.90
N GLY A 26 -16.32 -6.55 -21.74
CA GLY A 26 -16.04 -8.00 -21.61
C GLY A 26 -15.16 -8.41 -20.43
N ASP A 27 -14.36 -7.51 -19.85
CA ASP A 27 -13.60 -7.82 -18.63
C ASP A 27 -14.52 -7.67 -17.39
N GLU A 28 -14.85 -8.80 -16.79
CA GLU A 28 -15.78 -8.90 -15.65
C GLU A 28 -15.20 -8.25 -14.37
N GLU A 29 -13.87 -8.22 -14.22
CA GLU A 29 -13.18 -7.67 -13.05
C GLU A 29 -12.08 -6.66 -13.44
N GLN A 30 -12.20 -5.42 -12.94
CA GLN A 30 -11.21 -4.36 -13.12
C GLN A 30 -10.32 -4.23 -11.88
N LEU A 31 -9.01 -4.40 -12.06
CA LEU A 31 -8.02 -4.34 -10.95
C LEU A 31 -7.24 -3.02 -10.97
N HIS A 32 -7.47 -2.16 -9.99
CA HIS A 32 -6.71 -0.91 -9.77
C HIS A 32 -5.52 -1.17 -8.85
N VAL A 33 -4.35 -0.63 -9.23
CA VAL A 33 -3.09 -0.85 -8.49
C VAL A 33 -2.29 0.45 -8.45
N SER A 34 -1.82 0.84 -7.27
CA SER A 34 -0.96 2.01 -7.10
C SER A 34 0.46 1.80 -7.64
N GLY A 35 1.24 2.88 -7.65
CA GLY A 35 2.69 2.78 -7.72
C GLY A 35 3.23 1.89 -6.60
N ALA A 36 4.38 1.25 -6.84
CA ALA A 36 5.03 0.43 -5.83
C ALA A 36 5.82 1.31 -4.86
N LEU A 37 5.64 1.08 -3.57
CA LEU A 37 6.57 1.49 -2.53
C LEU A 37 7.48 0.29 -2.19
N GLN A 38 8.77 0.51 -2.00
CA GLN A 38 9.72 -0.58 -1.75
C GLN A 38 10.42 -0.42 -0.41
N VAL A 39 10.38 -1.48 0.41
CA VAL A 39 11.15 -1.60 1.66
C VAL A 39 12.05 -2.83 1.54
N ARG A 40 13.36 -2.60 1.39
CA ARG A 40 14.35 -3.66 1.08
C ARG A 40 13.92 -4.47 -0.17
N ARG A 41 13.47 -5.71 0.03
CA ARG A 41 13.03 -6.63 -1.04
C ARG A 41 11.51 -6.78 -1.10
N THR A 42 10.78 -6.10 -0.22
CA THR A 42 9.32 -6.19 -0.12
C THR A 42 8.69 -5.01 -0.84
N LEU A 43 7.75 -5.31 -1.73
CA LEU A 43 6.93 -4.32 -2.42
C LEU A 43 5.61 -4.12 -1.68
N LEU A 44 5.18 -2.87 -1.61
CA LEU A 44 3.91 -2.46 -1.05
C LEU A 44 3.08 -1.77 -2.13
N ARG A 45 1.80 -2.13 -2.23
CA ARG A 45 0.86 -1.57 -3.22
C ARG A 45 -0.52 -1.43 -2.62
N LEU A 46 -1.24 -0.38 -3.01
CA LEU A 46 -2.68 -0.25 -2.80
C LEU A 46 -3.39 -0.91 -3.98
N VAL A 47 -4.35 -1.78 -3.68
CA VAL A 47 -5.07 -2.59 -4.66
C VAL A 47 -6.57 -2.50 -4.39
N SER A 48 -7.37 -2.40 -5.45
CA SER A 48 -8.83 -2.58 -5.36
C SER A 48 -9.36 -3.25 -6.62
N THR A 49 -10.46 -3.97 -6.50
CA THR A 49 -11.18 -4.59 -7.62
C THR A 49 -12.54 -3.95 -7.79
N VAL A 50 -13.00 -3.84 -9.04
CA VAL A 50 -14.35 -3.41 -9.38
C VAL A 50 -14.93 -4.43 -10.33
N GLU A 51 -15.98 -5.13 -9.90
CA GLU A 51 -16.77 -5.98 -10.77
C GLU A 51 -17.71 -5.11 -11.60
N THR A 52 -17.58 -5.18 -12.93
CA THR A 52 -18.26 -4.25 -13.84
C THR A 52 -19.74 -4.55 -14.02
N VAL A 53 -20.14 -5.82 -13.82
CA VAL A 53 -21.53 -6.29 -14.01
C VAL A 53 -22.36 -6.11 -12.74
N ALA A 54 -21.84 -6.52 -11.58
CA ALA A 54 -22.54 -6.43 -10.31
C ALA A 54 -22.26 -5.12 -9.54
N GLY A 55 -21.25 -4.33 -9.95
CA GLY A 55 -20.84 -3.12 -9.25
C GLY A 55 -20.20 -3.39 -7.89
N ILE A 56 -19.79 -4.64 -7.63
CA ILE A 56 -19.15 -5.03 -6.37
C ILE A 56 -17.72 -4.49 -6.37
N GLN A 57 -17.41 -3.65 -5.40
CA GLN A 57 -16.07 -3.12 -5.20
C GLN A 57 -15.37 -3.90 -4.08
N GLY A 58 -14.27 -4.58 -4.42
CA GLY A 58 -13.36 -5.19 -3.47
C GLY A 58 -12.25 -4.20 -3.07
N GLY A 59 -12.02 -4.05 -1.77
CA GLY A 59 -10.98 -3.14 -1.26
C GLY A 59 -11.41 -1.65 -1.22
N PRO A 60 -10.44 -0.71 -1.11
CA PRO A 60 -9.00 -0.92 -1.28
C PRO A 60 -8.34 -1.65 -0.10
N TYR A 61 -7.29 -2.41 -0.40
CA TYR A 61 -6.43 -3.10 0.56
C TYR A 61 -4.95 -2.88 0.19
N VAL A 62 -4.06 -3.02 1.17
CA VAL A 62 -2.62 -2.92 0.98
C VAL A 62 -2.04 -4.32 0.83
N VAL A 63 -1.30 -4.55 -0.25
CA VAL A 63 -0.51 -5.76 -0.43
C VAL A 63 0.89 -5.49 0.06
N VAL A 64 1.42 -6.32 0.96
CA VAL A 64 2.80 -6.28 1.47
C VAL A 64 3.45 -7.63 1.16
N GLY A 65 4.29 -7.69 0.14
CA GLY A 65 4.81 -8.96 -0.35
C GLY A 65 3.69 -9.85 -0.91
N GLU A 66 3.42 -10.98 -0.26
CA GLU A 66 2.36 -11.94 -0.64
C GLU A 66 1.13 -11.87 0.29
N GLN A 67 1.07 -10.88 1.16
CA GLN A 67 0.01 -10.73 2.16
C GLN A 67 -0.88 -9.53 1.86
N ASP A 68 -2.18 -9.76 1.94
CA ASP A 68 -3.21 -8.74 1.78
C ASP A 68 -3.65 -8.23 3.15
N TYR A 69 -3.69 -6.91 3.31
CA TYR A 69 -4.10 -6.22 4.51
C TYR A 69 -5.25 -5.28 4.19
N THR A 70 -6.36 -5.38 4.92
CA THR A 70 -7.33 -4.28 4.94
C THR A 70 -6.65 -2.99 5.39
N LEU A 71 -7.23 -1.83 5.06
CA LEU A 71 -6.65 -0.55 5.50
C LEU A 71 -6.47 -0.49 7.03
N HIS A 72 -7.42 -1.05 7.78
CA HIS A 72 -7.35 -1.12 9.23
C HIS A 72 -6.20 -2.01 9.72
N GLU A 73 -6.03 -3.21 9.15
CA GLU A 73 -4.92 -4.09 9.52
C GLU A 73 -3.56 -3.47 9.17
N ALA A 74 -3.46 -2.74 8.05
CA ALA A 74 -2.27 -2.00 7.68
C ALA A 74 -1.94 -0.88 8.68
N GLU A 75 -2.95 -0.12 9.15
CA GLU A 75 -2.78 0.88 10.21
C GLU A 75 -2.29 0.25 11.52
N VAL A 76 -2.90 -0.86 11.93
CA VAL A 76 -2.49 -1.62 13.12
C VAL A 76 -1.05 -2.12 12.99
N LEU A 77 -0.66 -2.64 11.81
CA LEU A 77 0.71 -3.07 11.54
C LEU A 77 1.70 -1.90 11.67
N ILE A 78 1.38 -0.72 11.12
CA ILE A 78 2.22 0.48 11.24
C ILE A 78 2.37 0.90 12.72
N ALA A 79 1.29 0.86 13.49
CA ALA A 79 1.32 1.18 14.91
C ALA A 79 2.21 0.20 15.70
N ALA A 80 2.06 -1.11 15.46
CA ALA A 80 2.89 -2.14 16.09
C ALA A 80 4.38 -1.99 15.74
N LEU A 81 4.71 -1.70 14.48
CA LEU A 81 6.09 -1.44 14.05
C LEU A 81 6.67 -0.20 14.72
N THR A 82 5.88 0.88 14.85
CA THR A 82 6.28 2.11 15.53
C THR A 82 6.60 1.84 16.99
N GLN A 83 5.75 1.08 17.68
CA GLN A 83 5.97 0.69 19.07
C GLN A 83 7.29 -0.07 19.25
N LEU A 84 7.60 -1.06 18.41
CA LEU A 84 8.86 -1.80 18.46
C LEU A 84 10.09 -0.90 18.27
N VAL A 85 10.00 0.08 17.37
CA VAL A 85 11.07 1.07 17.14
C VAL A 85 11.29 1.93 18.38
N ASP A 86 10.22 2.38 19.02
CA ASP A 86 10.30 3.20 20.23
C ASP A 86 10.85 2.43 21.42
N GLU A 87 10.45 1.17 21.60
CA GLU A 87 11.01 0.27 22.61
C GLU A 87 12.54 0.09 22.40
N ALA A 88 12.98 -0.15 21.17
CA ALA A 88 14.41 -0.29 20.85
C ALA A 88 15.20 1.00 21.12
N ARG A 89 14.62 2.16 20.81
CA ARG A 89 15.24 3.48 21.08
C ARG A 89 15.37 3.75 22.57
N ALA A 90 14.35 3.41 23.36
CA ALA A 90 14.37 3.56 24.81
C ALA A 90 15.46 2.68 25.44
N ALA A 91 15.63 1.45 24.95
CA ALA A 91 16.67 0.53 25.43
C ALA A 91 18.10 0.98 25.03
N THR A 92 18.24 1.64 23.88
CA THR A 92 19.53 2.05 23.30
C THR A 92 19.85 3.52 23.59
N GLY A 93 19.38 4.08 24.71
CA GLY A 93 19.54 5.50 25.07
C GLY A 93 20.96 6.05 24.85
N PRO A 94 21.16 7.38 24.76
CA PRO A 94 22.45 7.99 24.48
C PRO A 94 23.46 7.42 25.47
N GLY A 95 24.45 6.67 24.96
CA GLY A 95 25.33 5.83 25.77
C GLY A 95 25.83 6.59 26.97
N VAL A 96 25.30 6.29 28.16
CA VAL A 96 25.79 6.87 29.40
C VAL A 96 27.26 6.46 29.48
N PRO A 97 28.23 7.40 29.50
CA PRO A 97 29.62 7.05 29.64
C PRO A 97 29.76 6.23 30.91
N ARG A 98 30.18 4.97 30.78
CA ARG A 98 30.53 4.16 31.94
C ARG A 98 31.71 4.84 32.62
N MET A 99 31.40 5.61 33.65
CA MET A 99 32.37 6.25 34.52
C MET A 99 33.28 5.14 35.06
N ARG A 100 34.49 5.03 34.50
CA ARG A 100 35.52 4.14 35.02
C ARG A 100 35.77 4.61 36.45
N LYS A 101 35.52 3.74 37.44
CA LYS A 101 35.97 4.01 38.81
C LYS A 101 37.48 4.31 38.76
N PRO A 102 37.96 5.36 39.45
CA PRO A 102 39.40 5.53 39.62
C PRO A 102 39.94 4.27 40.31
N GLY A 103 40.97 3.67 39.74
CA GLY A 103 41.69 2.58 40.38
C GLY A 103 42.36 3.05 41.68
N PRO A 104 42.69 2.13 42.59
CA PRO A 104 43.34 2.44 43.86
C PRO A 104 44.71 3.09 43.67
#